data_AF-A0A8R2JUW1-F1
#
_entry.id   AF-A0A8R2JUW1-F1
#
_cell.length_a   1.000
_cell.length_b   1.000
_cell.length_c   1.000
_cell.angle_alpha   90.00
_cell.angle_beta   90.00
_cell.angle_gamma   90.00
#
_symmetry.space_group_name_H-M   'P 1'
#
loop_
_entity.id
_entity.type
_entity.pdbx_description
1 polymer ?
#
loop_
_entity_poly.entity_id
_entity_poly.type
_entity_poly.pdbx_seq_one_letter_code
_entity_poly.pdbx_strand_id
1 'polypeptide(L)'
;MSIDEFLDGLPSYNERNFSRFISKSSEKFPAFITTEEPYIPDEQIIVNVCTFYVPLPFSNIQRDRKRRAGLNQLANIENVLE
;
A
#
# COMPACT_ATOMS: atom_id res chain seq x y z
N MET A 1 20.77 -12.96 -35.24
CA MET A 1 20.16 -13.48 -34.01
C MET A 1 19.06 -14.43 -34.40
N SER A 2 19.19 -15.68 -33.98
CA SER A 2 18.10 -16.65 -34.11
C SER A 2 17.07 -16.41 -32.99
N ILE A 3 15.88 -17.01 -33.12
CA ILE A 3 14.88 -16.94 -32.06
C ILE A 3 15.32 -17.72 -30.81
N ASP A 4 16.15 -18.75 -30.98
CA ASP A 4 16.66 -19.57 -29.89
C ASP A 4 17.62 -18.79 -28.99
N GLU A 5 18.47 -17.94 -29.58
CA GLU A 5 19.36 -17.02 -28.83
C GLU A 5 18.57 -15.97 -28.03
N PHE A 6 17.33 -15.66 -28.43
CA PHE A 6 16.46 -14.73 -27.70
C PHE A 6 15.73 -15.40 -26.53
N LEU A 7 15.44 -16.70 -26.65
CA LEU A 7 14.74 -17.48 -25.63
C LEU A 7 15.69 -18.08 -24.59
N ASP A 8 16.98 -18.18 -24.91
CA ASP A 8 18.02 -18.58 -23.96
C ASP A 8 18.18 -17.53 -22.86
N GLY A 9 18.04 -17.96 -21.59
CA GLY A 9 18.19 -17.11 -20.42
C GLY A 9 16.89 -16.54 -19.83
N LEU A 10 15.72 -17.03 -20.26
CA LEU A 10 14.47 -16.70 -19.58
C LEU A 10 14.51 -17.07 -18.08
N PRO A 11 13.96 -16.22 -17.20
CA PRO A 11 14.02 -16.46 -15.77
C PRO A 11 13.23 -17.71 -15.37
N SER A 12 13.90 -18.62 -14.67
CA SER A 12 13.30 -19.79 -14.04
C SER A 12 13.30 -19.60 -12.53
N TYR A 13 12.11 -19.40 -11.95
CA TYR A 13 11.96 -19.35 -10.49
C TYR A 13 12.10 -20.74 -9.85
N ASN A 14 11.67 -21.78 -10.57
CA ASN A 14 11.84 -23.18 -10.18
C ASN A 14 11.73 -24.06 -11.44
N GLU A 15 12.80 -24.78 -11.74
CA GLU A 15 12.92 -25.65 -12.92
C GLU A 15 11.84 -26.74 -12.98
N ARG A 16 11.26 -27.11 -11.84
CA ARG A 16 10.26 -28.18 -11.76
C ARG A 16 8.86 -27.74 -12.17
N ASN A 17 8.56 -26.44 -12.15
CA ASN A 17 7.20 -25.90 -12.26
C ASN A 17 6.46 -26.33 -13.54
N PHE A 18 7.17 -26.48 -14.65
CA PHE A 18 6.58 -26.87 -15.94
C PHE A 18 7.12 -28.19 -16.50
N SER A 19 8.06 -28.83 -15.78
CA SER A 19 8.69 -30.10 -16.21
C SER A 19 7.72 -31.27 -16.37
N ARG A 20 6.56 -31.21 -15.69
CA ARG A 20 5.52 -32.27 -15.69
C ARG A 20 4.15 -31.70 -16.04
N PHE A 21 4.11 -30.64 -16.83
CA PHE A 21 2.85 -30.01 -17.20
C PHE A 21 1.94 -31.01 -17.94
N ILE A 22 0.71 -31.17 -17.45
CA ILE A 22 -0.32 -32.00 -18.09
C ILE A 22 -1.42 -31.07 -18.55
N SER A 23 -1.60 -30.99 -19.87
CA SER A 23 -2.71 -30.26 -20.49
C SER A 23 -4.03 -30.97 -20.14
N LYS A 24 -4.82 -30.39 -19.23
CA LYS A 24 -6.21 -30.79 -19.02
C LYS A 24 -7.11 -29.80 -19.76
N SER A 25 -7.92 -30.31 -20.68
CA SER A 25 -8.72 -29.51 -21.62
C SER A 25 -9.90 -28.76 -20.99
N SER A 26 -10.19 -28.94 -19.69
CA SER A 26 -11.37 -28.30 -19.07
C SER A 26 -11.38 -28.31 -17.53
N GLU A 27 -10.23 -28.14 -16.88
CA GLU A 27 -10.22 -28.03 -15.41
C GLU A 27 -10.83 -26.68 -14.99
N LYS A 28 -12.15 -26.65 -14.82
CA LYS A 28 -12.85 -25.54 -14.17
C LYS A 28 -12.27 -25.43 -12.76
N PHE A 29 -11.61 -24.31 -12.47
CA PHE A 29 -11.16 -24.03 -11.11
C PHE A 29 -12.35 -24.13 -10.16
N PRO A 30 -12.19 -24.78 -9.00
CA PRO A 30 -13.26 -24.87 -8.02
C PRO A 30 -13.66 -23.45 -7.60
N ALA A 31 -14.96 -23.18 -7.58
CA ALA A 31 -15.47 -21.93 -7.04
C ALA A 31 -15.32 -21.96 -5.52
N PHE A 32 -14.68 -20.94 -4.96
CA PHE A 32 -14.66 -20.74 -3.52
C PHE A 32 -16.02 -20.20 -3.08
N ILE A 33 -16.75 -21.00 -2.31
CA ILE A 33 -18.02 -20.60 -1.68
C ILE A 33 -17.69 -20.22 -0.25
N THR A 34 -17.92 -18.96 0.12
CA THR A 34 -17.83 -18.51 1.50
C THR A 34 -18.99 -19.11 2.29
N THR A 35 -18.70 -19.96 3.26
CA THR A 35 -19.68 -20.37 4.28
C THR A 35 -19.93 -19.22 5.25
N GLU A 36 -21.09 -19.19 5.92
CA GLU A 36 -21.36 -18.27 7.04
C GLU A 36 -20.43 -18.59 8.22
N GLU A 37 -19.19 -18.10 8.11
CA GLU A 37 -18.09 -17.86 9.07
C GLU A 37 -17.87 -18.79 10.29
N PRO A 38 -16.61 -19.17 10.53
CA PRO A 38 -15.89 -18.77 11.73
C PRO A 38 -15.26 -17.39 11.47
N TYR A 39 -15.78 -16.38 12.15
CA TYR A 39 -15.34 -15.00 12.17
C TYR A 39 -13.82 -14.84 11.96
N ILE A 40 -13.41 -14.29 10.82
CA ILE A 40 -12.02 -13.83 10.60
C ILE A 40 -12.02 -12.38 11.04
N PRO A 41 -11.39 -12.03 12.18
CA PRO A 41 -11.33 -10.65 12.62
C PRO A 41 -10.50 -9.86 11.62
N ASP A 42 -11.13 -8.90 10.92
CA ASP A 42 -10.40 -7.92 10.13
C ASP A 42 -9.50 -7.10 11.07
N GLU A 43 -8.18 -7.21 10.89
CA GLU A 43 -7.21 -6.48 11.71
C GLU A 43 -7.24 -4.96 11.45
N GLN A 44 -7.70 -4.56 10.27
CA GLN A 44 -7.65 -3.17 9.81
C GLN A 44 -8.89 -2.83 8.98
N ILE A 45 -9.44 -1.64 9.20
CA ILE A 45 -10.58 -1.12 8.46
C ILE A 45 -10.10 0.06 7.62
N ILE A 46 -10.41 0.06 6.32
CA ILE A 46 -10.14 1.20 5.45
C ILE A 46 -11.19 2.28 5.75
N VAL A 47 -10.75 3.37 6.38
CA VAL A 47 -11.62 4.51 6.72
C VAL A 47 -11.39 5.64 5.72
N ASN A 48 -12.43 6.01 4.98
CA ASN A 48 -12.44 7.26 4.23
C ASN A 48 -12.83 8.42 5.16
N VAL A 49 -11.97 9.42 5.25
CA VAL A 49 -12.30 10.65 5.97
C VAL A 49 -13.26 11.46 5.12
N CYS A 50 -14.55 11.44 5.47
CA CYS A 50 -15.57 12.28 4.87
C CYS A 50 -15.38 13.75 5.28
N THR A 51 -14.43 14.44 4.66
CA THR A 51 -14.38 15.91 4.73
C THR A 51 -15.40 16.50 3.78
N PHE A 52 -16.68 16.57 4.18
CA PHE A 52 -17.71 17.34 3.46
C PHE A 52 -17.45 18.87 3.45
N TYR A 53 -16.33 19.35 4.00
CA TYR A 53 -15.94 20.75 4.05
C TYR A 53 -14.49 20.94 3.57
N VAL A 54 -14.29 20.83 2.26
CA VAL A 54 -13.09 21.26 1.55
C VAL A 54 -13.13 22.80 1.43
N PRO A 55 -12.95 23.55 2.54
CA PRO A 55 -11.72 24.35 2.70
C PRO A 55 -11.21 24.51 4.15
N LEU A 56 -11.77 23.78 5.13
CA LEU A 56 -11.34 23.88 6.53
C LEU A 56 -9.98 23.24 6.87
N PRO A 57 -9.53 22.11 6.28
CA PRO A 57 -8.27 21.51 6.69
C PRO A 57 -7.06 22.40 6.33
N PHE A 58 -7.11 23.11 5.21
CA PHE A 58 -5.99 23.95 4.77
C PHE A 58 -5.76 25.18 5.68
N SER A 59 -6.84 25.85 6.10
CA SER A 59 -6.74 27.03 6.97
C SER A 59 -6.28 26.67 8.38
N ASN A 60 -6.74 25.54 8.92
CA ASN A 60 -6.30 25.05 10.23
C ASN A 60 -4.82 24.59 10.18
N ILE A 61 -4.41 23.88 9.13
CA ILE A 61 -3.00 23.47 8.95
C ILE A 61 -2.07 24.69 8.89
N GLN A 62 -2.45 25.75 8.16
CA GLN A 62 -1.63 26.96 8.11
C GLN A 62 -1.59 27.70 9.45
N ARG A 63 -2.73 27.76 10.16
CA ARG A 63 -2.80 28.36 11.50
C ARG A 63 -1.92 27.60 12.50
N ASP A 64 -1.95 26.28 12.47
CA ASP A 64 -1.14 25.42 13.36
C ASP A 64 0.35 25.44 13.01
N ARG A 65 0.70 25.61 11.73
CA ARG A 65 2.09 25.86 11.32
C ARG A 65 2.60 27.20 11.85
N LYS A 66 1.79 28.27 11.74
CA LYS A 66 2.17 29.61 12.22
C LYS A 66 2.34 29.66 13.74
N ARG A 67 1.47 28.98 14.49
CA ARG A 67 1.61 28.84 15.96
C ARG A 67 2.91 28.13 16.34
N ARG A 68 3.23 27.01 15.70
CA ARG A 68 4.49 26.27 15.94
C ARG A 68 5.73 27.09 15.60
N ALA A 69 5.71 27.82 14.48
CA ALA A 69 6.83 28.69 14.10
C ALA A 69 7.06 29.83 15.11
N GLY A 70 5.99 30.45 15.62
CA GLY A 70 6.09 31.50 16.64
C GLY A 70 6.63 31.00 17.98
N LEU A 71 6.20 29.81 18.42
CA LEU A 71 6.73 29.19 19.64
C LEU A 71 8.23 28.88 19.53
N ASN A 72 8.69 28.41 18.37
CA ASN A 72 10.11 28.14 18.15
C ASN A 72 10.97 29.42 18.13
N GLN A 73 10.42 30.55 17.67
CA GLN A 73 11.12 31.84 17.71
C GLN A 73 11.29 32.35 19.14
N LEU A 74 10.26 32.22 19.98
CA LEU A 74 10.32 32.62 21.39
C LEU A 74 11.33 31.77 22.16
N ALA A 75 11.31 30.44 21.98
CA ALA A 75 12.29 29.53 22.59
C ALA A 75 13.74 29.84 22.16
N ASN A 76 13.95 30.27 20.92
CA ASN A 76 15.29 30.67 20.46
C ASN A 76 15.76 32.02 21.06
N ILE A 77 14.84 32.94 21.38
CA ILE A 77 15.20 34.23 22.00
C ILE A 77 15.56 34.02 23.47
N GLU A 78 14.81 33.18 24.19
CA GLU A 78 15.10 32.82 25.59
C GLU A 78 16.50 32.20 25.73
N ASN A 79 16.88 31.29 24.82
CA ASN A 79 18.21 30.66 24.82
C ASN A 79 19.40 31.59 24.46
N VAL A 80 19.15 32.80 23.94
CA VAL A 80 20.20 33.78 23.58
C VAL A 80 20.39 34.83 24.68
N LEU A 81 19.43 34.93 25.61
CA LEU A 81 19.45 35.89 26.72
C LEU A 81 19.98 35.29 28.04
N GLU A 82 20.22 33.97 28.09
CA GLU A 82 21.02 33.29 29.13
C GLU A 82 22.49 33.19 28.73
#